data_AF-A0ABD3HD45-F1
#
_entry.id   AF-A0ABD3HD45-F1
#
_cell.length_a   1.000
_cell.length_b   1.000
_cell.length_c   1.000
_cell.angle_alpha   90.00
_cell.angle_beta   90.00
_cell.angle_gamma   90.00
#
_symmetry.space_group_name_H-M   'P 1'
#
loop_
_entity.id
_entity.type
_entity.pdbx_description
1 polymer ?
#
loop_
_entity_poly.entity_id
_entity_poly.type
_entity_poly.pdbx_seq_one_letter_code
_entity_poly.pdbx_strand_id
1 'polypeptide(L)'
;MAMERTHKWKSAVGISGVKEEKTDGEREDVLIGSEEAGAAERRSGGAMSNTASGNFRPPPGMRPGATGGETNPLPAFVSVVGIIFAILIPVTLAGTNLGIVHQVPEGHVGVYWRGGALLKTTSGPGFHLMMPFITHYEPIQVTIQTDQVKDIPCGTKGGVMIYFEKIEVVNRLNRDYVYDTILNYGVSYDKTWIYDKIHHEINQFCSSHSLQEVYIDQFDQIDETMKEAIQRDCTRYAPGIEIIGVRVTKPKIPSSIARNYEIMEEERTKVLIAIEKQKVAEKEAETLKKRAVTDAEKDAQVSSIYMQQRVMEKESIRRQQQIEDEMYLAREKSLADAKFYKESKEAEVNKVKLTPEYLELRFIESVANNTKLFFGDKLPGMVWDQRLLGSLTSRVTQNEDA
;
A
#
# COMPACT_ATOMS: atom_id res chain seq x y z
N MET A 1 -38.64 9.08 -17.45
CA MET A 1 -38.90 8.05 -16.41
C MET A 1 -37.79 7.02 -16.45
N ALA A 2 -36.71 7.23 -15.70
CA ALA A 2 -35.74 6.21 -15.29
C ALA A 2 -34.67 6.90 -14.44
N MET A 3 -35.09 7.51 -13.33
CA MET A 3 -34.20 8.12 -12.35
C MET A 3 -34.68 7.68 -10.96
N GLU A 4 -34.71 6.37 -10.75
CA GLU A 4 -35.12 5.74 -9.50
C GLU A 4 -34.77 4.25 -9.56
N ARG A 5 -33.50 3.90 -9.29
CA ARG A 5 -33.08 2.53 -8.91
C ARG A 5 -31.56 2.39 -8.65
N THR A 6 -31.00 3.19 -7.76
CA THR A 6 -29.68 2.89 -7.16
C THR A 6 -29.60 3.35 -5.69
N HIS A 7 -30.56 2.90 -4.87
CA HIS A 7 -30.55 3.09 -3.42
C HIS A 7 -30.73 1.79 -2.64
N LYS A 8 -30.24 0.67 -3.18
CA LYS A 8 -30.40 -0.65 -2.55
C LYS A 8 -29.19 -1.55 -2.75
N TRP A 9 -28.02 -1.10 -2.33
CA TRP A 9 -26.82 -1.95 -2.19
C TRP A 9 -25.86 -1.42 -1.10
N LYS A 10 -26.40 -1.06 0.06
CA LYS A 10 -25.65 -0.81 1.30
C LYS A 10 -26.41 -1.41 2.48
N SER A 11 -26.37 -2.74 2.59
CA SER A 11 -26.68 -3.43 3.84
C SER A 11 -26.12 -4.85 3.77
N ALA A 12 -24.81 -4.97 3.98
CA ALA A 12 -24.16 -6.20 4.42
C ALA A 12 -22.81 -5.81 5.03
N VAL A 13 -22.59 -6.29 6.26
CA VAL A 13 -21.35 -6.20 7.06
C VAL A 13 -21.17 -4.86 7.79
N GLY A 14 -21.59 -4.87 9.06
CA GLY A 14 -21.39 -3.77 9.99
C GLY A 14 -20.04 -3.83 10.69
N ILE A 15 -19.51 -2.65 11.02
CA ILE A 15 -18.63 -2.40 12.17
C ILE A 15 -19.12 -1.09 12.81
N SER A 16 -19.13 -1.15 14.14
CA SER A 16 -19.58 -0.20 15.15
C SER A 16 -18.96 1.20 15.11
N GLY A 17 -19.82 2.20 15.27
CA GLY A 17 -19.74 3.32 16.22
C GLY A 17 -18.48 4.19 16.27
N VAL A 18 -18.63 5.45 15.84
CA VAL A 18 -18.09 6.62 16.55
C VAL A 18 -19.13 7.75 16.44
N LYS A 19 -19.41 8.37 17.59
CA LYS A 19 -20.37 9.44 17.85
C LYS A 19 -19.67 10.76 17.52
N GLU A 20 -20.27 11.62 16.69
CA GLU A 20 -19.82 13.01 16.54
C GLU A 20 -20.15 13.78 17.83
N GLU A 21 -19.10 14.18 18.55
CA GLU A 21 -19.17 15.08 19.70
C GLU A 21 -18.73 16.47 19.24
N LYS A 22 -19.64 17.42 19.37
CA LYS A 22 -19.46 18.84 19.11
C LYS A 22 -18.74 19.44 20.32
N THR A 23 -17.49 19.84 20.18
CA THR A 23 -16.76 20.59 21.21
C THR A 23 -16.72 22.07 20.83
N ASP A 24 -17.35 22.88 21.68
CA ASP A 24 -17.28 24.34 21.68
C ASP A 24 -15.85 24.80 21.99
N GLY A 25 -15.38 25.77 21.21
CA GLY A 25 -14.06 26.37 21.37
C GLY A 25 -14.07 27.45 22.44
N GLU A 26 -13.32 27.22 23.50
CA GLU A 26 -12.97 28.19 24.53
C GLU A 26 -11.61 28.80 24.19
N ARG A 27 -11.57 30.14 24.05
CA ARG A 27 -10.41 30.91 23.63
C ARG A 27 -9.95 31.77 24.81
N GLU A 28 -8.86 31.37 25.45
CA GLU A 28 -8.09 32.23 26.35
C GLU A 28 -7.01 32.97 25.52
N ASP A 29 -7.19 34.28 25.34
CA ASP A 29 -6.14 35.17 24.82
C ASP A 29 -5.50 35.95 25.98
N VAL A 30 -4.20 35.79 26.09
CA VAL A 30 -3.27 36.44 27.00
C VAL A 30 -3.01 37.89 26.57
N LEU A 31 -3.03 38.78 27.56
CA LEU A 31 -2.62 40.19 27.53
C LEU A 31 -1.17 40.36 27.07
N ILE A 32 -0.91 41.20 26.05
CA ILE A 32 0.19 42.20 26.04
C ILE A 32 -0.28 43.42 25.25
N GLY A 33 -0.09 44.61 25.83
CA GLY A 33 -0.54 45.89 25.29
C GLY A 33 0.35 46.51 24.21
N SER A 34 -0.17 47.59 23.64
CA SER A 34 0.57 48.61 22.90
C SER A 34 -0.17 49.94 23.03
N GLU A 35 0.61 51.01 23.21
CA GLU A 35 0.29 52.44 23.00
C GLU A 35 -0.55 52.64 21.70
N GLU A 36 -1.33 53.70 21.46
CA GLU A 36 -1.06 55.13 21.62
C GLU A 36 -2.34 55.97 21.30
N ALA A 37 -2.37 57.23 21.74
CA ALA A 37 -3.09 58.39 21.18
C ALA A 37 -4.64 58.46 21.13
N GLY A 38 -5.18 59.58 21.67
CA GLY A 38 -6.21 60.35 20.96
C GLY A 38 -7.43 60.87 21.76
N ALA A 39 -7.35 62.17 22.11
CA ALA A 39 -8.44 63.15 22.11
C ALA A 39 -9.50 63.23 23.25
N ALA A 40 -9.48 64.40 23.90
CA ALA A 40 -10.61 65.32 24.23
C ALA A 40 -11.75 64.79 25.14
N GLU A 41 -12.34 65.51 26.11
CA GLU A 41 -12.60 66.94 26.24
C GLU A 41 -13.16 67.28 27.66
N ARG A 42 -12.82 68.48 28.15
CA ARG A 42 -13.59 69.45 28.99
C ARG A 42 -13.83 69.33 30.52
N ARG A 43 -13.58 70.53 31.09
CA ARG A 43 -14.14 71.25 32.27
C ARG A 43 -13.39 71.08 33.59
N SER A 44 -13.12 72.10 34.40
CA SER A 44 -13.27 73.57 34.32
C SER A 44 -12.76 74.19 35.64
N GLY A 45 -12.17 75.39 35.57
CA GLY A 45 -12.01 76.33 36.70
C GLY A 45 -10.71 76.17 37.49
N GLY A 46 -9.90 77.18 37.78
CA GLY A 46 -10.03 78.62 37.56
C GLY A 46 -9.31 79.34 38.71
N ALA A 47 -8.21 80.07 38.40
CA ALA A 47 -7.63 81.22 39.11
C ALA A 47 -7.12 80.97 40.56
N MET A 48 -6.17 81.66 41.19
CA MET A 48 -5.51 82.97 41.13
C MET A 48 -4.15 82.78 41.85
N SER A 49 -3.00 83.23 41.34
CA SER A 49 -2.35 84.54 41.54
C SER A 49 -1.13 84.52 42.47
N ASN A 50 -0.11 85.28 42.04
CA ASN A 50 0.90 86.01 42.82
C ASN A 50 2.26 85.36 43.15
N THR A 51 3.18 85.55 42.19
CA THR A 51 4.52 86.14 42.36
C THR A 51 4.64 87.14 43.53
N ALA A 52 5.71 87.02 44.34
CA ALA A 52 6.83 88.00 44.36
C ALA A 52 7.80 87.76 45.54
N SER A 53 9.08 87.64 45.18
CA SER A 53 10.29 88.28 45.75
C SER A 53 10.48 88.48 47.26
N GLY A 54 11.68 88.09 47.74
CA GLY A 54 12.26 88.61 48.99
C GLY A 54 13.63 88.04 49.35
N ASN A 55 14.70 88.67 48.85
CA ASN A 55 16.06 88.57 49.41
C ASN A 55 16.08 89.15 50.83
N PHE A 56 16.85 88.60 51.79
CA PHE A 56 17.69 89.37 52.72
C PHE A 56 18.66 88.48 53.52
N ARG A 57 19.85 89.02 53.79
CA ARG A 57 21.05 88.44 54.45
C ARG A 57 21.08 88.80 55.97
N PRO A 58 22.09 88.34 56.77
CA PRO A 58 21.99 87.89 58.18
C PRO A 58 22.34 88.96 59.24
N PRO A 59 22.39 88.57 60.53
CA PRO A 59 23.58 88.85 61.36
C PRO A 59 23.95 87.75 62.41
N PRO A 60 25.07 87.91 63.17
CA PRO A 60 25.84 86.83 63.82
C PRO A 60 25.97 86.90 65.36
N GLY A 61 26.64 85.88 65.95
CA GLY A 61 27.30 85.87 67.27
C GLY A 61 26.44 85.39 68.46
N MET A 62 26.93 84.75 69.53
CA MET A 62 28.28 84.47 70.03
C MET A 62 28.21 83.55 71.29
N ARG A 63 29.15 82.58 71.41
CA ARG A 63 29.86 82.12 72.65
C ARG A 63 29.25 81.06 73.63
N PRO A 64 30.11 80.40 74.44
CA PRO A 64 30.15 78.93 74.59
C PRO A 64 29.89 78.42 76.01
N GLY A 65 29.65 77.12 76.15
CA GLY A 65 29.63 76.41 77.43
C GLY A 65 30.52 75.17 77.36
N ALA A 66 31.55 75.16 78.21
CA ALA A 66 32.44 74.03 78.42
C ALA A 66 31.83 73.05 79.44
N THR A 67 31.96 71.75 79.20
CA THR A 67 32.08 70.73 80.25
C THR A 67 32.94 69.58 79.74
N GLY A 68 34.01 69.29 80.48
CA GLY A 68 34.84 68.11 80.29
C GLY A 68 34.19 66.87 80.91
N GLY A 69 34.64 65.69 80.48
CA GLY A 69 34.23 64.42 81.05
C GLY A 69 34.62 63.22 80.20
N GLU A 70 35.80 62.69 80.48
CA GLU A 70 36.14 61.25 80.49
C GLU A 70 36.07 60.44 79.20
N THR A 71 37.27 60.12 78.69
CA THR A 71 37.54 59.15 77.63
C THR A 71 37.31 57.72 78.12
N ASN A 72 36.15 57.15 77.78
CA ASN A 72 35.94 55.70 77.75
C ASN A 72 36.37 55.17 76.36
N PRO A 73 37.11 54.06 76.22
CA PRO A 73 37.56 53.53 74.91
C PRO A 73 36.49 52.69 74.19
N LEU A 74 35.26 52.63 74.69
CA LEU A 74 34.15 51.88 74.10
C LEU A 74 33.49 52.54 72.85
N PRO A 75 33.35 53.87 72.70
CA PRO A 75 32.69 54.45 71.54
C PRO A 75 33.57 54.40 70.28
N ALA A 76 34.90 54.25 70.40
CA ALA A 76 35.78 54.08 69.24
C ALA A 76 35.59 52.71 68.57
N PHE A 77 35.39 51.64 69.35
CA PHE A 77 35.06 50.32 68.80
C PHE A 77 33.65 50.29 68.20
N VAL A 78 32.67 50.94 68.83
CA VAL A 78 31.29 51.02 68.29
C VAL A 78 31.23 51.90 67.03
N SER A 79 32.02 52.97 66.94
CA SER A 79 32.12 53.77 65.72
C SER A 79 32.86 53.06 64.59
N VAL A 80 33.94 52.31 64.87
CA VAL A 80 34.63 51.52 63.83
C VAL A 80 33.75 50.37 63.37
N VAL A 81 33.09 49.64 64.28
CA VAL A 81 32.12 48.60 63.94
C VAL A 81 30.90 49.18 63.21
N GLY A 82 30.42 50.35 63.61
CA GLY A 82 29.33 51.07 62.97
C GLY A 82 29.68 51.58 61.57
N ILE A 83 30.91 52.04 61.34
CA ILE A 83 31.41 52.42 60.01
C ILE A 83 31.59 51.18 59.12
N ILE A 84 32.10 50.07 59.68
CA ILE A 84 32.20 48.80 58.95
C ILE A 84 30.80 48.32 58.55
N PHE A 85 29.82 48.33 59.46
CA PHE A 85 28.42 47.99 59.14
C PHE A 85 27.79 48.99 58.16
N ALA A 86 28.06 50.29 58.27
CA ALA A 86 27.54 51.31 57.37
C ALA A 86 28.16 51.25 55.96
N ILE A 87 29.29 50.56 55.76
CA ILE A 87 29.88 50.28 54.44
C ILE A 87 29.46 48.88 53.94
N LEU A 88 29.46 47.86 54.81
CA LEU A 88 29.07 46.50 54.44
C LEU A 88 27.58 46.39 54.10
N ILE A 89 26.70 47.03 54.89
CA ILE A 89 25.25 46.96 54.69
C ILE A 89 24.85 47.52 53.31
N PRO A 90 25.24 48.74 52.88
CA PRO A 90 24.90 49.20 51.55
C PRO A 90 25.60 48.42 50.44
N VAL A 91 26.77 47.80 50.64
CA VAL A 91 27.34 46.88 49.64
C VAL A 91 26.48 45.62 49.49
N THR A 92 25.97 45.08 50.60
CA THR A 92 25.04 43.93 50.58
C THR A 92 23.62 44.30 50.12
N LEU A 93 23.16 45.53 50.38
CA LEU A 93 21.81 46.02 50.09
C LEU A 93 21.70 46.70 48.71
N ALA A 94 22.81 47.21 48.16
CA ALA A 94 22.89 47.74 46.79
C ALA A 94 22.89 46.63 45.72
N GLY A 95 22.63 45.38 46.10
CA GLY A 95 22.35 44.30 45.15
C GLY A 95 23.51 44.01 44.21
N THR A 96 24.76 44.12 44.69
CA THR A 96 25.86 43.50 43.94
C THR A 96 25.67 41.99 44.04
N ASN A 97 24.90 41.44 43.10
CA ASN A 97 24.91 40.04 42.73
C ASN A 97 26.32 39.73 42.21
N LEU A 98 27.30 39.67 43.11
CA LEU A 98 28.56 39.00 42.87
C LEU A 98 28.16 37.54 42.72
N GLY A 99 27.82 37.12 41.50
CA GLY A 99 27.39 35.77 41.15
C GLY A 99 28.51 34.77 41.36
N ILE A 100 28.99 34.64 42.60
CA ILE A 100 30.10 33.77 42.98
C ILE A 100 29.69 32.31 42.79
N VAL A 101 28.41 32.00 42.97
CA VAL A 101 27.84 30.68 42.70
C VAL A 101 26.97 30.79 41.45
N HIS A 102 27.19 29.89 40.51
CA HIS A 102 26.28 29.68 39.38
C HIS A 102 25.95 28.18 39.29
N GLN A 103 24.86 27.89 38.58
CA GLN A 103 24.40 26.52 38.37
C GLN A 103 24.60 26.15 36.90
N VAL A 104 25.26 25.02 36.68
CA VAL A 104 25.30 24.34 35.38
C VAL A 104 24.09 23.41 35.32
N PRO A 105 23.11 23.66 34.41
CA PRO A 105 21.95 22.80 34.30
C PRO A 105 22.35 21.39 33.85
N GLU A 106 21.50 20.42 34.17
CA GLU A 106 21.67 19.05 33.69
C GLU A 106 21.71 19.00 32.15
N GLY A 107 22.50 18.08 31.61
CA GLY A 107 22.71 17.97 30.17
C GLY A 107 23.61 19.05 29.54
N HIS A 108 24.22 19.90 30.36
CA HIS A 108 25.21 20.89 29.92
C HIS A 108 26.57 20.63 30.57
N VAL A 109 27.61 21.12 29.92
CA VAL A 109 28.98 21.16 30.41
C VAL A 109 29.39 22.62 30.56
N GLY A 110 29.93 22.94 31.72
CA GLY A 110 30.37 24.29 32.03
C GLY A 110 31.77 24.57 31.53
N VAL A 111 31.89 25.63 30.72
CA VAL A 111 33.16 26.07 30.16
C VAL A 111 33.49 27.45 30.71
N TYR A 112 34.74 27.64 31.12
CA TYR A 112 35.19 28.83 31.83
C TYR A 112 36.31 29.55 31.08
N TRP A 113 36.25 30.87 31.07
CA TRP A 113 37.34 31.74 30.64
C TRP A 113 37.85 32.53 31.83
N ARG A 114 39.16 32.57 32.04
CA ARG A 114 39.78 33.37 33.10
C ARG A 114 40.69 34.42 32.46
N GLY A 115 40.33 35.70 32.61
CA GLY A 115 41.10 36.79 31.99
C GLY A 115 41.22 36.67 30.46
N GLY A 116 40.19 36.11 29.81
CA GLY A 116 40.15 35.88 28.36
C GLY A 116 40.71 34.54 27.87
N ALA A 117 41.37 33.76 28.72
CA ALA A 117 41.90 32.44 28.36
C ALA A 117 40.93 31.31 28.74
N LEU A 118 40.66 30.39 27.80
CA LEU A 118 39.83 29.20 28.01
C LEU A 118 40.50 28.21 28.98
N LEU A 119 39.80 27.82 30.04
CA LEU A 119 40.29 26.86 31.02
C LEU A 119 40.17 25.43 30.48
N LYS A 120 41.22 24.62 30.67
CA LYS A 120 41.27 23.21 30.21
C LYS A 120 40.28 22.28 30.89
N THR A 121 39.90 22.60 32.13
CA THR A 121 38.99 21.79 32.91
C THR A 121 37.56 22.26 32.69
N THR A 122 36.72 21.39 32.13
CA THR A 122 35.29 21.59 32.03
C THR A 122 34.58 21.09 33.29
N SER A 123 33.55 21.78 33.75
CA SER A 123 32.75 21.36 34.91
C SER A 123 31.50 20.61 34.48
N GLY A 124 31.12 19.58 35.24
CA GLY A 124 29.84 18.88 35.07
C GLY A 124 28.63 19.68 35.57
N PRO A 125 27.42 19.11 35.52
CA PRO A 125 26.22 19.75 36.05
C PRO A 125 26.31 19.94 37.57
N GLY A 126 25.62 20.97 38.09
CA GLY A 126 25.59 21.30 39.52
C GLY A 126 26.05 22.73 39.83
N PHE A 127 26.24 23.02 41.12
CA PHE A 127 26.68 24.34 41.59
C PHE A 127 28.20 24.46 41.53
N HIS A 128 28.68 25.52 40.89
CA HIS A 128 30.10 25.80 40.75
C HIS A 128 30.42 27.23 41.20
N LEU A 129 31.63 27.38 41.73
CA LEU A 129 32.14 28.67 42.19
C LEU A 129 32.91 29.37 41.07
N MET A 130 32.55 30.62 40.77
CA MET A 130 33.26 31.48 39.84
C MET A 130 33.74 32.75 40.53
N MET A 131 34.88 33.28 40.07
CA MET A 131 35.44 34.52 40.61
C MET A 131 34.78 35.71 39.88
N PRO A 132 34.05 36.59 40.60
CA PRO A 132 33.44 37.76 39.96
C PRO A 132 34.52 38.62 39.28
N PHE A 133 34.15 39.26 38.16
CA PHE A 133 34.98 40.13 37.32
C PHE A 133 36.08 39.46 36.47
N ILE A 134 36.65 38.33 36.88
CA ILE A 134 37.78 37.70 36.16
C ILE A 134 37.32 36.50 35.33
N THR A 135 36.37 35.72 35.85
CA THR A 135 35.91 34.50 35.17
C THR A 135 34.57 34.70 34.49
N HIS A 136 34.49 34.30 33.22
CA HIS A 136 33.25 34.18 32.46
C HIS A 136 32.91 32.70 32.29
N TYR A 137 31.63 32.38 32.29
CA TYR A 137 31.10 31.02 32.22
C TYR A 137 30.05 30.95 31.12
N GLU A 138 30.08 29.87 30.34
CA GLU A 138 29.05 29.58 29.35
C GLU A 138 28.60 28.11 29.45
N PRO A 139 27.28 27.85 29.61
CA PRO A 139 26.71 26.51 29.59
C PRO A 139 26.69 25.98 28.15
N ILE A 140 27.43 24.91 27.88
CA ILE A 140 27.43 24.26 26.57
C ILE A 140 26.58 23.00 26.65
N GLN A 141 25.53 22.94 25.83
CA GLN A 141 24.65 21.79 25.83
C GLN A 141 25.33 20.60 25.13
N VAL A 142 25.30 19.43 25.78
CA VAL A 142 25.90 18.17 25.29
C VAL A 142 24.85 17.08 25.07
N THR A 143 23.58 17.37 25.37
CA THR A 143 22.46 16.50 25.05
C THR A 143 22.14 16.57 23.56
N ILE A 144 21.22 15.69 23.12
CA ILE A 144 20.71 15.75 21.75
C ILE A 144 19.97 17.07 21.58
N GLN A 145 20.34 17.80 20.53
CA GLN A 145 19.76 19.08 20.15
C GLN A 145 19.18 18.99 18.75
N THR A 146 18.38 19.99 18.38
CA THR A 146 17.82 20.12 17.04
C THR A 146 18.00 21.55 16.58
N ASP A 147 18.94 21.73 15.67
CA ASP A 147 19.25 23.02 15.06
C ASP A 147 18.32 23.23 13.88
N GLN A 148 17.75 24.43 13.77
CA GLN A 148 16.84 24.79 12.68
C GLN A 148 17.47 25.84 11.79
N VAL A 149 17.61 25.50 10.52
CA VAL A 149 18.03 26.42 9.47
C VAL A 149 16.81 26.79 8.64
N LYS A 150 16.55 28.08 8.47
CA LYS A 150 15.36 28.59 7.79
C LYS A 150 15.71 29.41 6.55
N ASP A 151 14.77 29.43 5.61
CA ASP A 151 14.77 30.29 4.42
C ASP A 151 16.06 30.23 3.61
N ILE A 152 16.46 29.01 3.21
CA ILE A 152 17.68 28.79 2.43
C ILE A 152 17.36 29.00 0.95
N PRO A 153 17.92 30.05 0.30
CA PRO A 153 17.78 30.20 -1.15
C PRO A 153 18.64 29.15 -1.87
N CYS A 154 18.07 28.53 -2.89
CA CYS A 154 18.76 27.55 -3.72
C CYS A 154 18.50 27.79 -5.21
N GLY A 155 19.56 27.88 -6.00
CA GLY A 155 19.46 27.98 -7.46
C GLY A 155 19.49 26.59 -8.11
N THR A 156 18.40 26.20 -8.77
CA THR A 156 18.37 24.94 -9.53
C THR A 156 19.17 25.06 -10.83
N LYS A 157 19.57 23.93 -11.43
CA LYS A 157 20.23 23.87 -12.74
C LYS A 157 19.43 24.58 -13.86
N GLY A 158 18.10 24.63 -13.72
CA GLY A 158 17.20 25.33 -14.64
C GLY A 158 17.14 26.85 -14.46
N GLY A 159 17.91 27.43 -13.54
CA GLY A 159 17.92 28.87 -13.25
C GLY A 159 16.74 29.36 -12.42
N VAL A 160 15.91 28.46 -11.89
CA VAL A 160 14.80 28.80 -10.98
C VAL A 160 15.32 28.84 -9.55
N MET A 161 15.08 29.96 -8.88
CA MET A 161 15.34 30.13 -7.44
C MET A 161 14.21 29.52 -6.63
N ILE A 162 14.55 28.56 -5.77
CA ILE A 162 13.64 27.94 -4.79
C ILE A 162 14.12 28.25 -3.38
N TYR A 163 13.23 28.12 -2.40
CA TYR A 163 13.56 28.37 -0.99
C TYR A 163 13.19 27.17 -0.13
N PHE A 164 14.12 26.66 0.66
CA PHE A 164 13.78 25.67 1.68
C PHE A 164 13.31 26.41 2.94
N GLU A 165 12.08 26.17 3.36
CA GLU A 165 11.47 26.86 4.51
C GLU A 165 12.18 26.51 5.82
N LYS A 166 12.44 25.22 6.04
CA LYS A 166 13.10 24.74 7.25
C LYS A 166 13.89 23.45 7.02
N ILE A 167 15.05 23.37 7.66
CA ILE A 167 15.85 22.16 7.77
C ILE A 167 16.17 21.95 9.23
N GLU A 168 15.87 20.76 9.72
CA GLU A 168 16.10 20.37 11.10
C GLU A 168 17.26 19.39 11.13
N VAL A 169 18.31 19.72 11.88
CA VAL A 169 19.46 18.84 12.08
C VAL A 169 19.53 18.44 13.53
N VAL A 170 19.43 17.14 13.76
CA VAL A 170 19.56 16.54 15.07
C VAL A 170 21.03 16.22 15.30
N ASN A 171 21.64 16.90 16.25
CA ASN A 171 23.06 16.80 16.56
C ASN A 171 23.31 16.56 18.04
N ARG A 172 24.54 16.16 18.36
CA ARG A 172 25.03 16.00 19.74
C ARG A 172 26.52 16.34 19.79
N LEU A 173 26.93 17.10 20.79
CA LEU A 173 28.34 17.33 21.10
C LEU A 173 28.83 16.33 22.16
N ASN A 174 29.89 15.60 21.87
CA ASN A 174 30.48 14.68 22.83
C ASN A 174 31.19 15.45 23.96
N ARG A 175 30.90 15.08 25.21
CA ARG A 175 31.42 15.70 26.44
C ARG A 175 32.93 15.79 26.48
N ASP A 176 33.63 14.75 26.02
CA ASP A 176 35.09 14.68 26.09
C ASP A 176 35.78 15.67 25.14
N TYR A 177 35.10 16.05 24.05
CA TYR A 177 35.62 16.93 23.01
C TYR A 177 35.11 18.37 23.10
N VAL A 178 34.39 18.73 24.18
CA VAL A 178 33.84 20.09 24.36
C VAL A 178 34.95 21.13 24.39
N TYR A 179 36.02 20.88 25.15
CA TYR A 179 37.14 21.81 25.26
C TYR A 179 37.81 22.06 23.90
N ASP A 180 38.14 20.99 23.16
CA ASP A 180 38.82 21.09 21.86
C ASP A 180 37.94 21.76 20.80
N THR A 181 36.63 21.48 20.81
CA THR A 181 35.69 22.07 19.86
C THR A 181 35.61 23.58 20.07
N ILE A 182 35.50 24.03 21.31
CA ILE A 182 35.38 25.46 21.64
C ILE A 182 36.72 26.19 21.47
N LEU A 183 37.83 25.53 21.75
CA LEU A 183 39.15 26.11 21.51
C LEU A 183 39.37 26.41 20.02
N ASN A 184 38.96 25.50 19.13
CA ASN A 184 39.20 25.63 17.70
C ASN A 184 38.13 26.44 16.97
N TYR A 185 36.87 26.34 17.37
CA TYR A 185 35.72 26.90 16.64
C TYR A 185 34.91 27.93 17.43
N GLY A 186 35.21 28.12 18.72
CA GLY A 186 34.44 28.99 19.59
C GLY A 186 33.13 28.35 20.05
N VAL A 187 32.32 29.15 20.73
CA VAL A 187 31.06 28.68 21.34
C VAL A 187 29.97 28.47 20.29
N SER A 188 29.96 29.28 19.24
CA SER A 188 29.04 29.16 18.10
C SER A 188 29.59 28.20 17.02
N TYR A 189 30.01 27.00 17.42
CA TYR A 189 30.54 25.99 16.49
C TYR A 189 29.46 25.49 15.53
N ASP A 190 28.21 25.48 15.98
CA ASP A 190 26.99 25.12 15.24
C ASP A 190 26.82 25.97 13.97
N LYS A 191 27.08 27.27 14.07
CA LYS A 191 26.96 28.18 12.94
C LYS A 191 27.88 27.78 11.79
N THR A 192 29.15 27.50 12.07
CA THR A 192 30.13 27.20 11.03
C THR A 192 30.00 25.78 10.50
N TRP A 193 29.83 24.79 11.38
CA TRP A 193 29.84 23.38 10.97
C TRP A 193 28.49 22.83 10.54
N ILE A 194 27.39 23.44 10.98
CA ILE A 194 26.04 22.99 10.68
C ILE A 194 25.35 24.02 9.77
N TYR A 195 25.10 25.24 10.26
CA TYR A 195 24.35 26.24 9.48
C TYR A 195 25.02 26.59 8.14
N ASP A 196 26.27 27.05 8.16
CA ASP A 196 26.99 27.46 6.95
C ASP A 196 27.21 26.26 6.00
N LYS A 197 27.47 25.08 6.58
CA LYS A 197 27.68 23.84 5.81
C LYS A 197 26.41 23.41 5.07
N ILE A 198 25.26 23.46 5.71
CA ILE A 198 23.95 23.14 5.09
C ILE A 198 23.70 24.06 3.90
N HIS A 199 23.94 25.36 4.04
CA HIS A 199 23.79 26.32 2.93
C HIS A 199 24.68 25.97 1.75
N HIS A 200 25.93 25.59 2.00
CA HIS A 200 26.86 25.21 0.94
C HIS A 200 26.42 23.92 0.23
N GLU A 201 26.12 22.86 0.99
CA GLU A 201 25.77 21.55 0.45
C GLU A 201 24.45 21.59 -0.33
N ILE A 202 23.44 22.32 0.14
CA ILE A 202 22.18 22.46 -0.58
C ILE A 202 22.36 23.21 -1.89
N ASN A 203 23.10 24.32 -1.87
CA ASN A 203 23.39 25.06 -3.10
C ASN A 203 24.15 24.18 -4.11
N GLN A 204 25.11 23.38 -3.63
CA GLN A 204 25.82 22.42 -4.47
C GLN A 204 24.85 21.38 -5.05
N PHE A 205 23.95 20.82 -4.23
CA PHE A 205 22.96 19.84 -4.66
C PHE A 205 22.02 20.41 -5.73
N CYS A 206 21.40 21.57 -5.51
CA CYS A 206 20.48 22.17 -6.48
C CYS A 206 21.18 22.60 -7.77
N SER A 207 22.46 23.01 -7.71
CA SER A 207 23.19 23.42 -8.92
C SER A 207 23.34 22.27 -9.93
N SER A 208 23.37 21.03 -9.44
CA SER A 208 23.50 19.82 -10.27
C SER A 208 22.15 19.25 -10.73
N HIS A 209 21.05 19.62 -10.09
CA HIS A 209 19.71 19.04 -10.30
C HIS A 209 18.69 20.06 -10.83
N SER A 210 17.73 19.57 -11.61
CA SER A 210 16.59 20.36 -12.08
C SER A 210 15.55 20.55 -10.97
N LEU A 211 14.64 21.52 -11.15
CA LEU A 211 13.52 21.75 -10.24
C LEU A 211 12.67 20.49 -10.02
N GLN A 212 12.41 19.72 -11.10
CA GLN A 212 11.65 18.47 -11.05
C GLN A 212 12.32 17.43 -10.14
N GLU A 213 13.63 17.24 -10.33
CA GLU A 213 14.38 16.23 -9.61
C GLU A 213 14.44 16.57 -8.11
N VAL A 214 14.71 17.84 -7.76
CA VAL A 214 14.77 18.28 -6.36
C VAL A 214 13.40 18.22 -5.67
N TYR A 215 12.33 18.55 -6.39
CA TYR A 215 10.99 18.66 -5.80
C TYR A 215 10.24 17.31 -5.71
N ILE A 216 10.46 16.41 -6.69
CA ILE A 216 9.71 15.15 -6.82
C ILE A 216 10.64 13.94 -6.78
N ASP A 217 11.56 13.82 -7.73
CA ASP A 217 12.20 12.52 -8.02
C ASP A 217 13.27 12.12 -6.99
N GLN A 218 13.98 13.09 -6.40
CA GLN A 218 15.11 12.86 -5.48
C GLN A 218 14.92 13.50 -4.11
N PHE A 219 13.74 14.03 -3.78
CA PHE A 219 13.49 14.70 -2.50
C PHE A 219 13.84 13.81 -1.29
N ASP A 220 13.47 12.53 -1.35
CA ASP A 220 13.71 11.57 -0.27
C ASP A 220 15.21 11.25 -0.07
N GLN A 221 16.06 11.50 -1.07
CA GLN A 221 17.50 11.25 -1.02
C GLN A 221 18.29 12.45 -0.46
N ILE A 222 17.67 13.63 -0.40
CA ILE A 222 18.34 14.85 0.07
C ILE A 222 18.74 14.70 1.54
N ASP A 223 17.83 14.18 2.38
CA ASP A 223 18.05 14.00 3.82
C ASP A 223 19.32 13.17 4.10
N GLU A 224 19.46 12.00 3.46
CA GLU A 224 20.61 11.12 3.65
C GLU A 224 21.89 11.70 3.01
N THR A 225 21.80 12.25 1.80
CA THR A 225 22.97 12.86 1.14
C THR A 225 23.55 14.00 1.98
N MET A 226 22.68 14.82 2.55
CA MET A 226 23.07 15.92 3.44
C MET A 226 23.68 15.44 4.75
N LYS A 227 23.04 14.46 5.40
CA LYS A 227 23.56 13.86 6.62
C LYS A 227 24.96 13.30 6.40
N GLU A 228 25.16 12.53 5.33
CA GLU A 228 26.46 11.94 4.99
C GLU A 228 27.51 13.00 4.69
N ALA A 229 27.17 14.06 3.95
CA ALA A 229 28.08 15.14 3.61
C ALA A 229 28.55 15.90 4.85
N ILE A 230 27.63 16.28 5.75
CA ILE A 230 27.97 16.99 6.99
C ILE A 230 28.78 16.07 7.92
N GLN A 231 28.33 14.83 8.12
CA GLN A 231 29.02 13.88 9.00
C GLN A 231 30.43 13.57 8.52
N ARG A 232 30.65 13.46 7.20
CA ARG A 232 31.98 13.24 6.61
C ARG A 232 32.95 14.35 6.98
N ASP A 233 32.52 15.60 6.92
CA ASP A 233 33.36 16.75 7.24
C ASP A 233 33.55 16.93 8.75
N CYS A 234 32.48 16.75 9.55
CA CYS A 234 32.59 16.73 11.01
C CYS A 234 33.58 15.65 11.47
N THR A 235 33.53 14.45 10.91
CA THR A 235 34.46 13.36 11.27
C THR A 235 35.92 13.73 10.98
N ARG A 236 36.18 14.53 9.93
CA ARG A 236 37.53 14.93 9.54
C ARG A 236 38.09 16.11 10.33
N TYR A 237 37.25 17.10 10.64
CA TYR A 237 37.70 18.37 11.20
C TYR A 237 37.20 18.65 12.63
N ALA A 238 36.03 18.11 13.02
CA ALA A 238 35.39 18.36 14.31
C ALA A 238 34.81 17.06 14.88
N PRO A 239 35.67 16.10 15.32
CA PRO A 239 35.24 14.76 15.73
C PRO A 239 34.33 14.74 16.97
N GLY A 240 34.23 15.85 17.70
CA GLY A 240 33.30 16.00 18.82
C GLY A 240 31.85 16.15 18.41
N ILE A 241 31.56 16.58 17.17
CA ILE A 241 30.20 16.84 16.69
C ILE A 241 29.66 15.60 15.98
N GLU A 242 28.54 15.09 16.47
CA GLU A 242 27.84 13.94 15.90
C GLU A 242 26.50 14.38 15.30
N ILE A 243 26.27 14.02 14.03
CA ILE A 243 25.01 14.26 13.33
C ILE A 243 24.19 12.98 13.33
N ILE A 244 23.05 13.00 14.03
CA ILE A 244 22.17 11.85 14.20
C ILE A 244 21.23 11.74 12.99
N GLY A 245 20.65 12.86 12.58
CA GLY A 245 19.71 12.91 11.47
C GLY A 245 19.49 14.32 10.93
N VAL A 246 19.12 14.39 9.66
CA VAL A 246 18.74 15.62 8.97
C VAL A 246 17.34 15.42 8.41
N ARG A 247 16.47 16.42 8.54
CA ARG A 247 15.15 16.44 7.94
C ARG A 247 14.97 17.74 7.17
N VAL A 248 14.79 17.63 5.86
CA VAL A 248 14.56 18.75 4.97
C VAL A 248 13.06 18.88 4.69
N THR A 249 12.49 20.08 4.80
CA THR A 249 11.12 20.33 4.34
C THR A 249 11.09 20.55 2.84
N LYS A 250 9.96 20.25 2.18
CA LYS A 250 9.80 20.53 0.74
C LYS A 250 10.08 22.00 0.42
N PRO A 251 10.81 22.30 -0.67
CA PRO A 251 11.12 23.67 -1.03
C PRO A 251 9.89 24.38 -1.60
N LYS A 252 9.79 25.67 -1.30
CA LYS A 252 8.75 26.56 -1.80
C LYS A 252 9.11 27.04 -3.21
N ILE A 253 8.22 26.79 -4.16
CA ILE A 253 8.32 27.24 -5.54
C ILE A 253 7.74 28.67 -5.65
N PRO A 254 8.39 29.60 -6.38
CA PRO A 254 7.82 30.93 -6.62
C PRO A 254 6.48 30.85 -7.38
N SER A 255 5.53 31.70 -7.00
CA SER A 255 4.16 31.71 -7.54
C SER A 255 4.08 31.98 -9.04
N SER A 256 5.11 32.60 -9.62
CA SER A 256 5.22 32.86 -11.07
C SER A 256 5.29 31.58 -11.90
N ILE A 257 5.86 30.50 -11.36
CA ILE A 257 6.06 29.22 -12.08
C ILE A 257 5.17 28.11 -11.53
N ALA A 258 4.71 28.23 -10.27
CA ALA A 258 3.89 27.21 -9.61
C ALA A 258 2.70 26.76 -10.48
N ARG A 259 1.93 27.70 -11.04
CA ARG A 259 0.78 27.38 -11.90
C ARG A 259 1.16 26.65 -13.18
N ASN A 260 2.29 27.01 -13.79
CA ASN A 260 2.77 26.34 -15.01
C ASN A 260 3.20 24.91 -14.72
N TYR A 261 3.79 24.69 -13.54
CA TYR A 261 4.23 23.38 -13.09
C TYR A 261 3.03 22.46 -12.78
N GLU A 262 2.00 22.98 -12.13
CA GLU A 262 0.73 22.26 -11.91
C GLU A 262 0.11 21.80 -13.24
N ILE A 263 0.01 22.69 -14.23
CA ILE A 263 -0.52 22.36 -15.56
C ILE A 263 0.36 21.30 -16.25
N MET A 264 1.68 21.43 -16.16
CA MET A 264 2.61 20.49 -16.78
C MET A 264 2.49 19.08 -16.17
N GLU A 265 2.35 18.97 -14.85
CA GLU A 265 2.17 17.67 -14.18
C GLU A 265 0.81 17.04 -14.50
N GLU A 266 -0.24 17.84 -14.64
CA GLU A 266 -1.54 17.36 -15.14
C GLU A 266 -1.42 16.80 -16.57
N GLU A 267 -0.77 17.52 -17.47
CA GLU A 267 -0.55 17.07 -18.86
C GLU A 267 0.34 15.83 -18.93
N ARG A 268 1.42 15.78 -18.14
CA ARG A 268 2.30 14.60 -18.05
C ARG A 268 1.53 13.36 -17.60
N THR A 269 0.66 13.53 -16.61
CA THR A 269 -0.21 12.45 -16.12
C THR A 269 -1.20 12.00 -17.20
N LYS A 270 -1.81 12.93 -17.95
CA LYS A 270 -2.71 12.59 -19.08
C LYS A 270 -1.98 11.76 -20.14
N VAL A 271 -0.74 12.13 -20.49
CA VAL A 271 0.07 11.39 -21.47
C VAL A 271 0.38 9.98 -20.98
N LEU A 272 0.80 9.81 -19.73
CA LEU A 272 1.07 8.50 -19.14
C LEU A 272 -0.18 7.61 -19.14
N ILE A 273 -1.34 8.18 -18.79
CA ILE A 273 -2.62 7.47 -18.84
C ILE A 273 -2.98 7.07 -20.27
N ALA A 274 -2.77 7.97 -21.24
CA ALA A 274 -3.06 7.70 -22.65
C ALA A 274 -2.18 6.55 -23.18
N ILE A 275 -0.88 6.54 -22.85
CA ILE A 275 0.05 5.46 -23.20
C ILE A 275 -0.43 4.13 -22.60
N GLU A 276 -0.79 4.12 -21.32
CA GLU A 276 -1.22 2.87 -20.67
C GLU A 276 -2.55 2.38 -21.22
N LYS A 277 -3.49 3.29 -21.53
CA LYS A 277 -4.73 2.96 -22.24
C LYS A 277 -4.47 2.38 -23.63
N GLN A 278 -3.51 2.93 -24.38
CA GLN A 278 -3.13 2.40 -25.70
C GLN A 278 -2.60 0.97 -25.57
N LYS A 279 -1.72 0.70 -24.60
CA LYS A 279 -1.21 -0.67 -24.35
C LYS A 279 -2.32 -1.63 -23.95
N VAL A 280 -3.27 -1.19 -23.13
CA VAL A 280 -4.42 -2.01 -22.73
C VAL A 280 -5.29 -2.31 -23.97
N ALA A 281 -5.60 -1.31 -24.79
CA ALA A 281 -6.38 -1.50 -26.01
C ALA A 281 -5.68 -2.44 -27.02
N GLU A 282 -4.36 -2.36 -27.16
CA GLU A 282 -3.56 -3.27 -27.99
C GLU A 282 -3.67 -4.71 -27.49
N LYS A 283 -3.47 -4.94 -26.18
CA LYS A 283 -3.61 -6.26 -25.56
C LYS A 283 -5.04 -6.81 -25.64
N GLU A 284 -6.03 -5.95 -25.50
CA GLU A 284 -7.44 -6.32 -25.65
C GLU A 284 -7.74 -6.74 -27.10
N ALA A 285 -7.24 -5.99 -28.09
CA ALA A 285 -7.39 -6.35 -29.50
C ALA A 285 -6.70 -7.69 -29.83
N GLU A 286 -5.51 -7.95 -29.29
CA GLU A 286 -4.85 -9.25 -29.40
C GLU A 286 -5.66 -10.37 -28.73
N THR A 287 -6.23 -10.10 -27.55
CA THR A 287 -7.06 -11.05 -26.82
C THR A 287 -8.33 -11.38 -27.59
N LEU A 288 -8.98 -10.40 -28.21
CA LEU A 288 -10.13 -10.59 -29.08
C LEU A 288 -9.79 -11.44 -30.30
N LYS A 289 -8.64 -11.19 -30.94
CA LYS A 289 -8.15 -12.02 -32.06
C LYS A 289 -7.93 -13.46 -31.63
N LYS A 290 -7.22 -13.68 -30.51
CA LYS A 290 -6.98 -15.03 -29.97
C LYS A 290 -8.28 -15.73 -29.61
N ARG A 291 -9.24 -15.00 -29.02
CA ARG A 291 -10.56 -15.54 -28.70
C ARG A 291 -11.33 -15.94 -29.95
N ALA A 292 -11.35 -15.12 -30.99
CA ALA A 292 -12.02 -15.45 -32.26
C ALA A 292 -11.42 -16.69 -32.92
N VAL A 293 -10.09 -16.83 -32.93
CA VAL A 293 -9.41 -18.04 -33.44
C VAL A 293 -9.77 -19.26 -32.58
N THR A 294 -9.71 -19.12 -31.26
CA THR A 294 -10.03 -20.20 -30.31
C THR A 294 -11.49 -20.65 -30.47
N ASP A 295 -12.42 -19.71 -30.66
CA ASP A 295 -13.84 -20.03 -30.82
C ASP A 295 -14.12 -20.70 -32.18
N ALA A 296 -13.44 -20.26 -33.26
CA ALA A 296 -13.50 -20.95 -34.55
C ALA A 296 -12.90 -22.37 -34.50
N GLU A 297 -11.79 -22.57 -33.77
CA GLU A 297 -11.19 -23.89 -33.54
C GLU A 297 -12.11 -24.80 -32.72
N LYS A 298 -12.76 -24.27 -31.67
CA LYS A 298 -13.76 -25.02 -30.90
C LYS A 298 -14.91 -25.48 -31.79
N ASP A 299 -15.47 -24.60 -32.62
CA ASP A 299 -16.60 -24.94 -33.49
C ASP A 299 -16.21 -26.01 -34.53
N ALA A 300 -14.98 -25.93 -35.07
CA ALA A 300 -14.43 -26.95 -35.96
C ALA A 300 -14.27 -28.31 -35.24
N GLN A 301 -13.76 -28.31 -34.00
CA GLN A 301 -13.62 -29.53 -33.19
C GLN A 301 -14.99 -30.13 -32.85
N VAL A 302 -15.95 -29.33 -32.40
CA VAL A 302 -17.33 -29.79 -32.11
C VAL A 302 -17.97 -30.40 -33.37
N SER A 303 -17.79 -29.76 -34.52
CA SER A 303 -18.29 -30.28 -35.80
C SER A 303 -17.64 -31.63 -36.17
N SER A 304 -16.33 -31.78 -35.93
CA SER A 304 -15.62 -33.04 -36.18
C SER A 304 -16.10 -34.18 -35.27
N ILE A 305 -16.35 -33.90 -33.99
CA ILE A 305 -16.90 -34.85 -33.02
C ILE A 305 -18.31 -35.28 -33.46
N TYR A 306 -19.14 -34.32 -33.85
CA TYR A 306 -20.50 -34.62 -34.30
C TYR A 306 -20.51 -35.45 -35.60
N MET A 307 -19.59 -35.17 -36.53
CA MET A 307 -19.40 -35.97 -37.73
C MET A 307 -18.94 -37.40 -37.38
N GLN A 308 -17.97 -37.56 -36.48
CA GLN A 308 -17.52 -38.87 -36.01
C GLN A 308 -18.65 -39.65 -35.34
N GLN A 309 -19.47 -38.99 -34.51
CA GLN A 309 -20.63 -39.60 -33.87
C GLN A 309 -21.62 -40.13 -34.90
N ARG A 310 -21.93 -39.35 -35.95
CA ARG A 310 -22.81 -39.78 -37.05
C ARG A 310 -22.23 -40.95 -37.85
N VAL A 311 -20.92 -40.94 -38.12
CA VAL A 311 -20.26 -42.06 -38.82
C VAL A 311 -20.33 -43.33 -37.98
N MET A 312 -20.01 -43.26 -36.68
CA MET A 312 -20.11 -44.41 -35.78
C MET A 312 -21.55 -44.95 -35.67
N GLU A 313 -22.55 -44.09 -35.64
CA GLU A 313 -23.96 -44.50 -35.65
C GLU A 313 -24.32 -45.26 -36.93
N LYS A 314 -23.95 -44.72 -38.10
CA LYS A 314 -24.19 -45.38 -39.39
C LYS A 314 -23.42 -46.69 -39.54
N GLU A 315 -22.18 -46.75 -39.06
CA GLU A 315 -21.40 -47.99 -39.04
C GLU A 315 -22.00 -49.04 -38.11
N SER A 316 -22.54 -48.63 -36.95
CA SER A 316 -23.22 -49.53 -36.02
C SER A 316 -24.49 -50.11 -36.64
N ILE A 317 -25.29 -49.29 -37.33
CA ILE A 317 -26.47 -49.75 -38.09
C ILE A 317 -26.04 -50.71 -39.19
N ARG A 318 -25.01 -50.37 -39.98
CA ARG A 318 -24.48 -51.27 -41.02
C ARG A 318 -24.05 -52.62 -40.43
N ARG A 319 -23.38 -52.61 -39.28
CA ARG A 319 -22.92 -53.84 -38.60
C ARG A 319 -24.10 -54.68 -38.10
N GLN A 320 -25.15 -54.05 -37.57
CA GLN A 320 -26.38 -54.75 -37.18
C GLN A 320 -27.04 -55.43 -38.38
N GLN A 321 -27.17 -54.71 -39.51
CA GLN A 321 -27.72 -55.27 -40.75
C GLN A 321 -26.91 -56.46 -41.26
N GLN A 322 -25.57 -56.35 -41.24
CA GLN A 322 -24.70 -57.47 -41.62
C GLN A 322 -24.91 -58.71 -40.74
N ILE A 323 -25.04 -58.51 -39.42
CA ILE A 323 -25.32 -59.61 -38.48
C ILE A 323 -26.71 -60.21 -38.75
N GLU A 324 -27.72 -59.37 -38.99
CA GLU A 324 -29.08 -59.83 -39.31
C GLU A 324 -29.12 -60.64 -40.62
N ASP A 325 -28.42 -60.17 -41.65
CA ASP A 325 -28.30 -60.86 -42.94
C ASP A 325 -27.60 -62.22 -42.77
N GLU A 326 -26.50 -62.25 -42.03
CA GLU A 326 -25.78 -63.50 -41.71
C GLU A 326 -26.67 -64.47 -40.91
N MET A 327 -27.41 -63.97 -39.91
CA MET A 327 -28.35 -64.76 -39.13
C MET A 327 -29.51 -65.29 -39.98
N TYR A 328 -30.02 -64.49 -40.92
CA TYR A 328 -31.09 -64.88 -41.83
C TYR A 328 -30.62 -65.99 -42.77
N LEU A 329 -29.46 -65.82 -43.41
CA LEU A 329 -28.85 -66.83 -44.27
C LEU A 329 -28.58 -68.14 -43.50
N ALA A 330 -28.02 -68.04 -42.29
CA ALA A 330 -27.77 -69.20 -41.45
C ALA A 330 -29.08 -69.93 -41.05
N ARG A 331 -30.15 -69.17 -40.77
CA ARG A 331 -31.46 -69.71 -40.42
C ARG A 331 -32.12 -70.41 -41.60
N GLU A 332 -32.19 -69.77 -42.77
CA GLU A 332 -32.77 -70.35 -43.98
C GLU A 332 -32.01 -71.61 -44.41
N LYS A 333 -30.67 -71.57 -44.36
CA LYS A 333 -29.83 -72.74 -44.62
C LYS A 333 -30.14 -73.88 -43.64
N SER A 334 -30.21 -73.59 -42.34
CA SER A 334 -30.52 -74.60 -41.32
C SER A 334 -31.92 -75.21 -41.51
N LEU A 335 -32.91 -74.40 -41.92
CA LEU A 335 -34.26 -74.88 -42.24
C LEU A 335 -34.27 -75.75 -43.51
N ALA A 336 -33.55 -75.35 -44.55
CA ALA A 336 -33.40 -76.13 -45.77
C ALA A 336 -32.71 -77.47 -45.52
N ASP A 337 -31.60 -77.46 -44.78
CA ASP A 337 -30.84 -78.66 -44.39
C ASP A 337 -31.71 -79.61 -43.54
N ALA A 338 -32.48 -79.06 -42.58
CA ALA A 338 -33.40 -79.86 -41.76
C ALA A 338 -34.54 -80.48 -42.58
N LYS A 339 -35.12 -79.75 -43.54
CA LYS A 339 -36.13 -80.27 -44.47
C LYS A 339 -35.55 -81.37 -45.36
N PHE A 340 -34.38 -81.15 -45.94
CA PHE A 340 -33.68 -82.14 -46.75
C PHE A 340 -33.37 -83.41 -45.94
N TYR A 341 -32.88 -83.26 -44.72
CA TYR A 341 -32.63 -84.40 -43.82
C TYR A 341 -33.93 -85.17 -43.51
N LYS A 342 -35.02 -84.46 -43.20
CA LYS A 342 -36.33 -85.07 -42.96
C LYS A 342 -36.82 -85.87 -44.18
N GLU A 343 -36.83 -85.25 -45.37
CA GLU A 343 -37.30 -85.89 -46.60
C GLU A 343 -36.42 -87.08 -47.01
N SER A 344 -35.09 -86.97 -46.87
CA SER A 344 -34.18 -88.09 -47.14
C SER A 344 -34.43 -89.28 -46.22
N LYS A 345 -34.68 -89.03 -44.92
CA LYS A 345 -35.03 -90.08 -43.95
C LYS A 345 -36.41 -90.67 -44.21
N GLU A 346 -37.39 -89.85 -44.58
CA GLU A 346 -38.70 -90.34 -44.99
C GLU A 346 -38.61 -91.22 -46.25
N ALA A 347 -37.80 -90.85 -47.24
CA ALA A 347 -37.56 -91.66 -48.42
C ALA A 347 -36.87 -93.00 -48.09
N GLU A 348 -35.87 -93.01 -47.20
CA GLU A 348 -35.25 -94.24 -46.69
C GLU A 348 -36.26 -95.14 -45.96
N VAL A 349 -37.07 -94.57 -45.06
CA VAL A 349 -38.12 -95.29 -44.34
C VAL A 349 -39.18 -95.84 -45.30
N ASN A 350 -39.56 -95.06 -46.32
CA ASN A 350 -40.52 -95.50 -47.32
C ASN A 350 -40.00 -96.69 -48.13
N LYS A 351 -38.70 -96.77 -48.44
CA LYS A 351 -38.11 -97.98 -49.07
C LYS A 351 -38.31 -99.23 -48.23
N VAL A 352 -38.17 -99.13 -46.90
CA VAL A 352 -38.38 -100.26 -45.97
C VAL A 352 -39.87 -100.60 -45.83
N LYS A 353 -40.75 -99.58 -45.86
CA LYS A 353 -42.21 -99.77 -45.78
C LYS A 353 -42.83 -100.38 -47.05
N LEU A 354 -42.13 -100.41 -48.17
CA LEU A 354 -42.59 -101.00 -49.44
C LEU A 354 -42.48 -102.54 -49.45
N THR A 355 -42.79 -103.21 -48.34
CA THR A 355 -43.00 -104.67 -48.34
C THR A 355 -44.43 -104.99 -48.80
N PRO A 356 -44.64 -106.08 -49.55
CA PRO A 356 -45.97 -106.45 -50.03
C PRO A 356 -46.97 -106.63 -48.88
N GLU A 357 -46.52 -107.20 -47.75
CA GLU A 357 -47.37 -107.41 -46.57
C GLU A 357 -47.82 -106.10 -45.92
N TYR A 358 -46.95 -105.07 -45.86
CA TYR A 358 -47.31 -103.78 -45.26
C TYR A 358 -48.25 -102.97 -46.16
N LEU A 359 -48.07 -103.05 -47.48
CA LEU A 359 -48.98 -102.42 -48.44
C LEU A 359 -50.39 -103.05 -48.40
N GLU A 360 -50.48 -104.38 -48.25
CA GLU A 360 -51.76 -105.06 -48.04
C GLU A 360 -52.41 -104.64 -46.72
N LEU A 361 -51.66 -104.62 -45.62
CA LEU A 361 -52.18 -104.15 -44.32
C LEU A 361 -52.68 -102.70 -44.43
N ARG A 362 -51.89 -101.80 -45.02
CA ARG A 362 -52.29 -100.40 -45.23
C ARG A 362 -53.48 -100.25 -46.16
N PHE A 363 -53.58 -101.08 -47.20
CA PHE A 363 -54.74 -101.12 -48.08
C PHE A 363 -55.99 -101.54 -47.30
N ILE A 364 -55.92 -102.63 -46.53
CA ILE A 364 -57.03 -103.11 -45.70
C ILE A 364 -57.44 -102.05 -44.67
N GLU A 365 -56.48 -101.42 -43.97
CA GLU A 365 -56.77 -100.31 -43.04
C GLU A 365 -57.44 -99.13 -43.75
N SER A 366 -56.96 -98.75 -44.94
CA SER A 366 -57.54 -97.64 -45.71
C SER A 366 -58.94 -97.96 -46.23
N VAL A 367 -59.20 -99.22 -46.61
CA VAL A 367 -60.52 -99.72 -47.00
C VAL A 367 -61.43 -99.73 -45.78
N ALA A 368 -61.01 -100.29 -44.65
CA ALA A 368 -61.80 -100.31 -43.42
C ALA A 368 -62.19 -98.90 -42.94
N ASN A 369 -61.26 -97.94 -43.03
CA ASN A 369 -61.52 -96.54 -42.67
C ASN A 369 -62.40 -95.80 -43.71
N ASN A 370 -62.39 -96.19 -44.99
CA ASN A 370 -63.18 -95.54 -46.04
C ASN A 370 -64.51 -96.25 -46.41
N THR A 371 -64.76 -97.49 -45.97
CA THR A 371 -66.03 -98.18 -46.25
C THR A 371 -67.19 -97.57 -45.47
N LYS A 372 -68.00 -96.74 -46.15
CA LYS A 372 -69.36 -96.38 -45.71
C LYS A 372 -70.33 -97.45 -46.21
N LEU A 373 -70.98 -98.20 -45.31
CA LEU A 373 -72.00 -99.20 -45.63
C LEU A 373 -73.32 -98.51 -46.07
N PHE A 374 -73.83 -98.82 -47.26
CA PHE A 374 -75.14 -98.36 -47.75
C PHE A 374 -76.07 -99.58 -47.94
N PHE A 375 -77.31 -99.54 -47.41
CA PHE A 375 -78.32 -100.60 -47.55
C PHE A 375 -79.57 -100.07 -48.32
N GLY A 376 -80.05 -100.79 -49.35
CA GLY A 376 -81.28 -100.47 -50.09
C GLY A 376 -81.49 -101.27 -51.40
N ASP A 377 -82.75 -101.53 -51.78
CA ASP A 377 -83.20 -102.58 -52.71
C ASP A 377 -82.84 -102.44 -54.22
N LYS A 378 -81.98 -101.47 -54.60
CA LYS A 378 -81.37 -101.38 -55.94
C LYS A 378 -79.95 -100.86 -55.82
N LEU A 379 -79.00 -101.79 -55.72
CA LEU A 379 -77.56 -101.52 -55.75
C LEU A 379 -77.14 -101.10 -57.17
N PRO A 380 -76.48 -99.94 -57.37
CA PRO A 380 -75.77 -99.66 -58.61
C PRO A 380 -74.61 -100.66 -58.76
N GLY A 381 -74.39 -101.16 -59.98
CA GLY A 381 -73.28 -102.07 -60.30
C GLY A 381 -71.91 -101.43 -60.04
N MET A 382 -71.46 -101.48 -58.79
CA MET A 382 -70.09 -101.16 -58.42
C MET A 382 -69.24 -102.40 -58.67
N VAL A 383 -68.54 -102.32 -59.79
CA VAL A 383 -67.56 -103.25 -60.32
C VAL A 383 -66.52 -103.57 -59.25
N TRP A 384 -66.61 -104.78 -58.70
CA TRP A 384 -65.42 -105.49 -58.25
C TRP A 384 -64.88 -106.23 -59.47
N ASP A 385 -63.70 -105.78 -59.91
CA ASP A 385 -62.55 -106.60 -60.34
C ASP A 385 -61.88 -106.08 -61.61
N GLN A 386 -60.61 -105.67 -61.49
CA GLN A 386 -59.61 -105.73 -62.56
C GLN A 386 -58.21 -105.36 -62.04
N ARG A 387 -57.42 -106.38 -61.70
CA ARG A 387 -55.93 -106.30 -61.62
C ARG A 387 -55.26 -105.96 -62.98
N LEU A 388 -55.87 -105.17 -63.88
CA LEU A 388 -55.41 -105.01 -65.27
C LEU A 388 -55.64 -103.62 -65.90
N LEU A 389 -54.87 -102.60 -65.49
CA LEU A 389 -54.42 -101.48 -66.34
C LEU A 389 -53.11 -100.93 -65.71
N GLY A 390 -51.89 -101.43 -65.96
CA GLY A 390 -51.42 -102.20 -67.11
C GLY A 390 -51.02 -101.35 -68.32
N SER A 391 -51.12 -100.01 -68.28
CA SER A 391 -50.83 -99.14 -69.46
C SER A 391 -50.48 -97.67 -69.18
N LEU A 392 -49.62 -97.38 -68.19
CA LEU A 392 -48.92 -96.07 -68.15
C LEU A 392 -47.42 -96.16 -68.45
N THR A 393 -46.89 -97.36 -68.67
CA THR A 393 -45.52 -97.60 -69.14
C THR A 393 -45.35 -97.56 -70.67
N SER A 394 -46.30 -96.98 -71.41
CA SER A 394 -46.20 -96.88 -72.89
C SER A 394 -46.55 -95.50 -73.48
N ARG A 395 -46.52 -94.41 -72.70
CA ARG A 395 -46.75 -93.04 -73.23
C ARG A 395 -45.85 -91.91 -72.70
N VAL A 396 -44.74 -92.20 -72.01
CA VAL A 396 -43.71 -91.18 -71.67
C VAL A 396 -42.31 -91.65 -72.08
N THR A 397 -42.21 -92.24 -73.28
CA THR A 397 -40.94 -92.42 -74.00
C THR A 397 -40.92 -91.62 -75.31
N GLN A 398 -41.54 -90.45 -75.31
CA GLN A 398 -41.34 -89.39 -76.31
C GLN A 398 -41.43 -88.03 -75.60
N ASN A 399 -40.31 -87.61 -75.02
CA ASN A 399 -39.83 -86.22 -74.95
C ASN A 399 -38.65 -86.14 -73.97
N GLU A 400 -37.62 -86.93 -74.24
CA GLU A 400 -36.22 -86.50 -74.13
C GLU A 400 -35.68 -86.59 -75.56
N ASP A 401 -35.29 -85.43 -76.11
CA ASP A 401 -34.22 -85.23 -77.11
C ASP A 401 -34.38 -83.84 -77.78
N ALA A 402 -33.94 -82.79 -77.08
CA ALA A 402 -33.29 -81.57 -77.58
C ALA A 402 -32.73 -80.72 -76.43
#